data_AF-A0A524CN81-F1
#
_entry.id   AF-A0A524CN81-F1
#
_cell.length_a   1.000
_cell.length_b   1.000
_cell.length_c   1.000
_cell.angle_alpha   90.00
_cell.angle_beta   90.00
_cell.angle_gamma   90.00
#
_symmetry.space_group_name_H-M   'P 1'
#
loop_
_entity.id
_entity.type
_entity.pdbx_description
1 polymer ?
#
loop_
_entity_poly.entity_id
_entity_poly.type
_entity_poly.pdbx_seq_one_letter_code
_entity_poly.pdbx_strand_id
1 'polypeptide(L)' 'MCGAYCGVCEWKEKTDCPGCQASKGKMFWGECKVAICCNEKRYLHCGFCPDLPCSELQQAFDNPEHG' A
#
# COMPACT_ATOMS: atom_id res chain seq x y z
N MET A 1 -6.86 5.11 -2.46
CA MET A 1 -5.44 5.29 -2.86
C MET A 1 -4.53 4.52 -1.93
N CYS A 2 -3.77 3.54 -2.43
CA CYS A 2 -2.77 2.83 -1.65
C CYS A 2 -1.59 3.74 -1.30
N GLY A 3 -0.89 3.44 -0.20
CA GLY A 3 0.25 4.23 0.28
C GLY A 3 -0.09 5.40 1.21
N ALA A 4 -1.35 5.83 1.29
CA ALA A 4 -1.83 6.75 2.31
C ALA A 4 -2.07 6.05 3.66
N TYR A 5 -2.35 6.83 4.71
CA TYR A 5 -2.68 6.27 6.03
C TYR A 5 -3.93 5.40 5.99
N CYS A 6 -3.78 4.10 6.27
CA CYS A 6 -4.87 3.13 6.20
C CYS A 6 -5.99 3.39 7.23
N GLY A 7 -5.71 4.12 8.32
CA GLY A 7 -6.70 4.43 9.37
C GLY A 7 -7.82 5.37 8.91
N VAL A 8 -7.64 6.08 7.80
CA VAL A 8 -8.64 6.99 7.20
C VAL A 8 -9.00 6.59 5.76
N CYS A 9 -8.60 5.38 5.33
CA CYS A 9 -8.79 4.95 3.96
C CYS A 9 -10.21 4.38 3.76
N GLU A 10 -11.06 5.13 3.08
CA GLU A 10 -12.43 4.71 2.74
C GLU A 10 -12.51 3.41 1.92
N TRP A 11 -11.46 3.09 1.15
CA TRP A 11 -11.39 1.85 0.38
C TRP A 11 -11.21 0.63 1.25
N LYS A 12 -10.67 0.80 2.48
CA LYS A 12 -10.44 -0.29 3.42
C LYS A 12 -11.74 -1.03 3.73
N GLU A 13 -12.79 -0.29 4.03
CA GLU A 13 -14.11 -0.84 4.34
C GLU A 13 -14.83 -1.35 3.08
N LYS A 14 -14.71 -0.62 1.96
CA LYS A 14 -15.38 -0.96 0.69
C LYS A 14 -14.87 -2.27 0.07
N THR A 15 -13.59 -2.59 0.26
CA THR A 15 -12.95 -3.76 -0.37
C THR A 15 -12.50 -4.83 0.63
N ASP A 16 -12.89 -4.68 1.90
CA ASP A 16 -12.40 -5.50 3.02
C ASP A 16 -10.86 -5.62 3.01
N CYS A 17 -10.19 -4.52 2.65
CA CYS A 17 -8.74 -4.50 2.58
C CYS A 17 -8.19 -4.53 4.01
N PRO A 18 -7.34 -5.51 4.38
CA PRO A 18 -6.73 -5.56 5.71
C PRO A 18 -5.87 -4.32 6.03
N GLY A 19 -5.39 -3.62 5.00
CA GLY A 19 -4.46 -2.50 5.13
C GLY A 19 -3.01 -2.97 5.19
N CYS A 20 -2.06 -2.07 4.87
CA CYS A 20 -0.66 -2.45 4.64
C CYS A 20 -0.02 -3.16 5.84
N GLN A 21 -0.22 -2.64 7.05
CA GLN A 21 0.37 -3.21 8.28
C GLN A 21 -0.19 -4.58 8.65
N ALA A 22 -1.51 -4.76 8.49
CA ALA A 22 -2.16 -6.01 8.85
C ALA A 22 -1.96 -7.09 7.78
N SER A 23 -1.96 -6.70 6.49
CA SER A 23 -1.77 -7.64 5.38
C SER A 23 -0.36 -8.19 5.30
N LYS A 24 0.65 -7.41 5.72
CA LYS A 24 2.07 -7.74 5.54
C LYS A 24 2.42 -8.11 4.10
N GLY A 25 1.72 -7.51 3.14
CA GLY A 25 1.87 -7.85 1.72
C GLY A 25 1.00 -8.99 1.21
N LYS A 26 0.37 -9.77 2.08
CA LYS A 26 -0.49 -10.90 1.69
C LYS A 26 -1.94 -10.45 1.59
N MET A 27 -2.45 -10.41 0.38
CA MET A 27 -3.81 -10.01 0.04
C MET A 27 -4.59 -11.19 -0.53
N PHE A 28 -5.91 -11.11 -0.58
CA PHE A 28 -6.75 -12.16 -1.18
C PHE A 28 -6.47 -12.37 -2.67
N TRP A 29 -6.01 -11.33 -3.37
CA TRP A 29 -5.69 -11.33 -4.80
C TRP A 29 -4.21 -11.62 -5.08
N GLY A 30 -3.39 -11.86 -4.06
CA GLY A 30 -1.94 -12.10 -4.21
C GLY A 30 -1.09 -11.15 -3.38
N GLU A 31 0.04 -10.71 -3.93
CA GLU A 31 1.02 -9.91 -3.21
C GLU A 31 0.89 -8.40 -3.47
N CYS A 32 0.78 -7.61 -2.40
CA CYS A 32 0.84 -6.15 -2.47
C CYS A 32 2.26 -5.64 -2.22
N LYS A 33 2.96 -5.25 -3.30
CA LYS A 33 4.33 -4.72 -3.23
C LYS A 33 4.45 -3.43 -2.40
N VAL A 34 3.45 -2.55 -2.45
CA VAL A 34 3.40 -1.34 -1.60
C VAL A 34 3.36 -1.70 -0.12
N ALA A 35 2.53 -2.69 0.25
CA ALA A 35 2.45 -3.15 1.63
C ALA A 35 3.75 -3.84 2.07
N ILE A 36 4.35 -4.67 1.22
CA ILE A 36 5.66 -5.30 1.49
C ILE A 36 6.72 -4.21 1.75
N CYS A 37 6.85 -3.25 0.84
CA CYS A 37 7.80 -2.14 0.95
C CYS A 37 7.59 -1.32 2.25
N CYS A 38 6.35 -0.97 2.60
CA CYS A 38 6.06 -0.27 3.85
C CYS A 38 6.43 -1.09 5.09
N ASN A 39 6.15 -2.41 5.09
CA ASN A 39 6.46 -3.27 6.23
C ASN A 39 7.97 -3.47 6.39
N GLU A 40 8.70 -3.71 5.30
CA GLU A 40 10.15 -3.87 5.33
C GLU A 40 10.85 -2.60 5.85
N LYS A 41 10.39 -1.43 5.39
CA LYS A 41 10.89 -0.13 5.86
C LYS A 41 10.32 0.29 7.23
N ARG A 42 9.39 -0.50 7.81
CA ARG A 42 8.69 -0.22 9.08
C ARG A 42 7.98 1.14 9.11
N TYR A 43 7.43 1.56 7.97
CA TYR A 43 6.65 2.78 7.86
C TYR A 43 5.16 2.49 7.99
N LEU A 44 4.45 3.32 8.76
CA LEU A 44 2.99 3.20 8.90
C LEU A 44 2.25 3.45 7.57
N HIS A 45 2.80 4.33 6.73
CA HIS A 45 2.30 4.65 5.39
C HIS A 45 3.45 5.22 4.54
N CYS A 46 3.29 5.23 3.21
CA CYS A 46 4.33 5.69 2.30
C CYS A 46 4.75 7.14 2.54
N GLY A 47 3.89 7.98 3.13
CA GLY A 47 4.24 9.36 3.51
C GLY A 47 5.45 9.51 4.46
N PHE A 48 5.90 8.44 5.13
CA PHE A 48 7.15 8.44 5.92
C PHE A 48 8.38 8.01 5.10
N CYS A 49 8.21 7.63 3.85
CA CYS A 49 9.32 7.27 2.96
C CYS A 49 10.02 8.55 2.49
N PRO A 50 11.34 8.71 2.72
CA PRO A 50 12.07 9.88 2.24
C PRO A 50 12.12 9.97 0.71
N ASP A 51 12.05 8.82 0.03
CA ASP A 51 12.07 8.72 -1.43
C ASP A 51 10.67 8.86 -2.08
N LEU A 52 9.68 9.47 -1.41
CA LEU A 52 8.31 9.53 -1.94
C LEU A 52 8.22 10.48 -3.18
N PRO A 53 7.59 10.06 -4.30
CA PRO A 53 7.07 8.71 -4.58
C PRO A 53 8.20 7.74 -4.90
N CYS A 54 8.30 6.66 -4.12
CA CYS A 54 9.31 5.65 -4.35
C CYS A 54 8.89 4.75 -5.53
N SER A 55 9.85 4.07 -6.15
CA SER A 55 9.61 3.19 -7.31
C SER A 55 8.45 2.20 -7.08
N GLU A 56 8.38 1.58 -5.90
CA GLU A 56 7.32 0.63 -5.55
C GLU A 56 5.93 1.26 -5.52
N LEU A 57 5.83 2.50 -5.03
CA LEU A 57 4.56 3.22 -5.00
C LEU A 57 4.18 3.71 -6.41
N GLN A 58 5.16 4.22 -7.15
CA GLN A 58 4.96 4.69 -8.53
C GLN A 58 4.47 3.56 -9.44
N GLN A 59 5.12 2.39 -9.39
CA GLN A 59 4.69 1.19 -10.14
C GLN A 59 3.27 0.75 -9.80
N ALA A 60 2.83 0.92 -8.55
CA ALA A 60 1.48 0.58 -8.14
C ALA A 60 0.40 1.51 -8.73
N PHE A 61 0.77 2.76 -9.07
CA PHE A 61 -0.10 3.72 -9.76
C PHE A 61 0.01 3.63 -11.28
N ASP A 62 1.19 3.32 -11.80
CA ASP A 62 1.43 3.19 -13.24
C ASP A 62 0.88 1.87 -13.81
N ASN A 63 0.37 0.97 -12.96
CA ASN A 63 -0.22 -0.28 -13.41
C ASN A 63 -1.58 -0.03 -14.10
N PRO A 64 -1.70 -0.26 -15.41
CA PRO A 64 -2.89 0.09 -16.19
C PRO A 64 -4.16 -0.68 -15.81
N GLU A 65 -4.07 -1.77 -15.04
CA GLU A 65 -5.24 -2.49 -14.52
C GLU A 65 -5.81 -1.87 -13.24
N HIS A 66 -5.05 -1.00 -12.56
CA HIS A 66 -5.37 -0.47 -11.22
C HIS A 66 -5.05 1.03 -11.02
N GLY A 67 -4.57 1.73 -12.05
CA GLY A 67 -4.33 3.17 -12.09
C GLY A 67 -5.58 3.99 -12.37
#